data_AF-A0A972UP95-F1
#
_entry.id   AF-A0A972UP95-F1
#
_cell.length_a   1.000
_cell.length_b   1.000
_cell.length_c   1.000
_cell.angle_alpha   90.00
_cell.angle_beta   90.00
_cell.angle_gamma   90.00
#
_symmetry.space_group_name_H-M   'P 1'
#
loop_
_entity.id
_entity.type
_entity.pdbx_description
1 polymer ?
#
loop_
_entity_poly.entity_id
_entity_poly.type
_entity_poly.pdbx_seq_one_letter_code
_entity_poly.pdbx_strand_id
1 'polypeptide(L)' 'MIPDWIVLALLTIITASTPLVFAAVGEVVVEKAGVLNLGIEGMMIMGAIS' A
#
# COMPACT_ATOMS: atom_id res chain seq x y z
N MET A 1 -24.73 5.95 -17.87
CA MET A 1 -24.41 4.62 -17.31
C MET A 1 -22.93 4.60 -17.02
N ILE A 2 -22.51 4.37 -15.77
CA ILE A 2 -21.08 4.26 -15.44
C ILE A 2 -20.61 2.93 -16.02
N PRO A 3 -19.51 2.90 -16.79
CA PRO A 3 -18.99 1.64 -17.31
C PRO A 3 -18.53 0.69 -16.20
N ASP A 4 -18.88 -0.59 -16.29
CA ASP A 4 -18.57 -1.59 -15.27
C ASP A 4 -17.06 -1.75 -15.02
N TRP A 5 -16.22 -1.54 -16.05
CA TRP A 5 -14.77 -1.60 -15.92
C TRP A 5 -14.22 -0.53 -14.97
N ILE A 6 -14.90 0.61 -14.82
CA ILE A 6 -14.51 1.66 -13.87
C ILE A 6 -14.74 1.18 -12.44
N VAL A 7 -15.90 0.55 -12.19
CA VAL A 7 -16.24 0.02 -10.86
C VAL A 7 -15.26 -1.07 -10.45
N LEU A 8 -14.94 -1.99 -11.37
CA LEU A 8 -13.97 -3.05 -11.13
C LEU A 8 -12.56 -2.51 -10.88
N ALA A 9 -12.10 -1.53 -11.66
CA ALA A 9 -10.80 -0.89 -11.47
C ALA A 9 -10.68 -0.19 -10.11
N LEU A 10 -11.73 0.51 -9.67
CA LEU A 10 -11.73 1.16 -8.35
C LEU A 10 -11.69 0.12 -7.21
N LEU A 11 -12.43 -0.98 -7.35
CA LEU A 11 -12.43 -2.06 -6.37
C LEU A 11 -11.05 -2.70 -6.19
N THR A 12 -10.35 -2.99 -7.28
CA THR A 12 -8.99 -3.55 -7.23
C THR A 12 -8.00 -2.55 -6.63
N ILE A 13 -8.05 -1.28 -7.02
CA ILE A 13 -7.17 -0.23 -6.47
C ILE A 13 -7.37 -0.10 -4.96
N ILE A 14 -8.61 0.01 -4.49
CA ILE A 14 -8.91 0.19 -3.06
C ILE A 14 -8.43 -1.02 -2.27
N THR A 15 -8.73 -2.23 -2.75
CA THR A 15 -8.36 -3.48 -2.06
C THR A 15 -6.83 -3.65 -1.97
N ALA A 16 -6.10 -3.31 -3.02
CA ALA A 16 -4.64 -3.40 -3.05
C ALA A 16 -3.95 -2.28 -2.25
N SER A 17 -4.46 -1.04 -2.32
CA SER A 17 -3.84 0.14 -1.69
C SER A 17 -4.12 0.27 -0.19
N THR A 18 -5.26 -0.23 0.30
CA THR A 18 -5.62 -0.15 1.72
C THR A 18 -4.56 -0.73 2.67
N PRO A 19 -4.08 -1.99 2.50
CA PRO A 19 -3.03 -2.54 3.36
C PRO A 19 -1.69 -1.78 3.22
N LEU A 20 -1.37 -1.26 2.03
CA LEU A 20 -0.16 -0.46 1.80
C LEU A 20 -0.19 0.84 2.62
N VAL A 21 -1.33 1.52 2.70
CA VAL A 21 -1.48 2.73 3.53
C VAL A 21 -1.28 2.39 5.01
N PHE A 22 -1.87 1.30 5.50
CA PHE A 22 -1.67 0.88 6.89
C PHE A 22 -0.21 0.50 7.19
N ALA A 23 0.45 -0.19 6.25
CA ALA A 23 1.87 -0.53 6.36
C ALA A 23 2.74 0.74 6.43
N ALA A 24 2.52 1.71 5.53
CA ALA A 24 3.25 2.98 5.50
C ALA A 24 3.09 3.77 6.80
N VAL A 25 1.86 3.86 7.34
CA VAL A 25 1.59 4.55 8.61
C VAL A 25 2.33 3.86 9.76
N GLY A 26 2.28 2.52 9.82
CA GLY A 26 3.01 1.75 10.82
C GLY A 26 4.52 1.93 10.71
N GLU A 27 5.07 1.91 9.50
CA GLU A 27 6.49 2.14 9.23
C GLU A 27 6.96 3.49 9.74
N VAL A 28 6.23 4.58 9.46
CA VAL A 28 6.58 5.92 9.96
C VAL A 28 6.61 5.96 11.49
N VAL A 29 5.64 5.32 12.16
CA VAL A 29 5.60 5.27 13.64
C VAL A 29 6.80 4.49 14.18
N VAL A 30 7.13 3.36 13.56
CA VAL A 30 8.21 2.45 13.99
C VAL A 30 9.59 3.07 13.73
N GLU A 31 9.76 3.76 12.60
CA GLU A 31 10.97 4.53 12.27
C GLU A 31 11.20 5.66 13.28
N LYS A 32 10.13 6.39 13.66
CA LYS A 32 10.20 7.40 14.73
C LYS A 32 10.54 6.81 16.10
N ALA A 33 10.23 5.54 16.34
CA ALA A 33 10.63 4.82 17.54
C ALA A 33 12.08 4.28 17.48
N GLY A 34 12.81 4.55 16.40
CA GLY A 34 14.20 4.14 16.21
C GLY A 34 14.38 2.72 15.67
N VAL A 35 13.31 2.10 15.17
CA VAL A 35 13.35 0.78 14.54
C VAL A 35 13.10 0.97 13.06
N LEU A 36 14.11 0.70 12.22
CA LEU A 36 13.95 0.74 10.77
C LEU A 36 13.61 -0.66 10.26
N ASN A 37 12.53 -0.79 9.47
CA ASN A 37 12.10 -2.07 8.90
C ASN A 37 12.29 -2.11 7.37
N LEU A 38 13.54 -2.30 6.96
CA LEU A 38 13.94 -2.43 5.55
C LEU A 38 13.20 -3.55 4.79
N GLY A 39 12.66 -4.54 5.51
CA GLY A 39 11.85 -5.60 4.91
C GLY A 39 10.51 -5.08 4.37
N ILE A 40 9.85 -4.18 5.11
CA ILE A 40 8.60 -3.54 4.67
C ILE A 40 8.88 -2.59 3.50
N GLU A 41 9.89 -1.74 3.64
CA GLU A 41 10.31 -0.79 2.61
C GLU A 41 10.61 -1.50 1.27
N GLY A 42 11.32 -2.64 1.33
CA GLY A 42 11.59 -3.48 0.16
C GLY A 42 10.32 -4.12 -0.46
N MET A 43 9.42 -4.65 0.36
CA MET A 43 8.15 -5.22 -0.13
C MET A 43 7.26 -4.15 -0.78
N MET A 44 7.25 -2.93 -0.25
CA MET A 44 6.48 -1.81 -0.80
C MET A 44 7.03 -1.36 -2.15
N ILE A 45 8.35 -1.27 -2.31
CA ILE A 45 8.99 -0.95 -3.61
C ILE A 45 8.69 -2.04 -4.65
N MET A 46 8.81 -3.32 -4.28
CA MET A 46 8.51 -4.43 -5.19
C MET A 46 7.03 -4.41 -5.63
N GLY A 47 6.11 -4.13 -4.71
CA GLY A 47 4.69 -3.96 -5.01
C GLY A 47 4.36 -2.73 -5.85
N ALA A 48 5.17 -1.66 -5.79
CA ALA A 48 4.98 -0.45 -6.60
C ALA A 48 5.45 -0.60 -8.05
N ILE A 49 6.37 -1.55 -8.32
CA ILE A 49 6.91 -1.81 -9.66
C ILE A 49 6.05 -2.80 -10.47
N SER A 50 5.22 -3.60 -9.79
CA SER A 50 4.38 -4.65 -10.40
C SER A 50 2.98 -4.17 -10.73
#